data_AF-A0A972CWM1-F1
#
_entry.id   AF-A0A972CWM1-F1
#
_cell.length_a   1.000
_cell.length_b   1.000
_cell.length_c   1.000
_cell.angle_alpha   90.00
_cell.angle_beta   90.00
_cell.angle_gamma   90.00
#
_symmetry.space_group_name_H-M   'P 1'
#
loop_
_entity.id
_entity.type
_entity.pdbx_description
1 polymer ?
#
loop_
_entity_poly.entity_id
_entity_poly.type
_entity_poly.pdbx_seq_one_letter_code
_entity_poly.pdbx_strand_id
1 'polypeptide(L)'
;MKDIWTFLQMAFAAIGGWLGWFLGGYDGFLYALIAFIVVDYLMGVMCAVLEKHLSSDVGARGIFKKVVIFSLVGVAHIIDQNIIGD
;
A
#
# COMPACT_ATOMS: atom_id res chain seq x y z
N MET A 1 -1.13 -26.26 12.95
CA MET A 1 -0.04 -25.31 12.59
C MET A 1 0.01 -25.07 11.08
N LYS A 2 0.00 -26.11 10.23
CA LYS A 2 -0.04 -25.95 8.76
C LYS A 2 -1.31 -25.22 8.29
N ASP A 3 -2.46 -25.49 8.89
CA ASP A 3 -3.72 -24.84 8.51
C ASP A 3 -3.73 -23.33 8.72
N ILE A 4 -3.08 -22.86 9.80
CA ILE A 4 -2.92 -21.42 10.10
C ILE A 4 -2.02 -20.76 9.04
N TRP A 5 -0.93 -21.43 8.66
CA TRP A 5 -0.02 -20.94 7.61
C TRP A 5 -0.74 -20.86 6.26
N THR A 6 -1.48 -21.90 5.89
CA THR A 6 -2.26 -21.95 4.65
C THR A 6 -3.36 -20.89 4.62
N PHE A 7 -4.08 -20.71 5.72
CA PHE A 7 -5.08 -19.65 5.85
C PHE A 7 -4.47 -18.26 5.66
N LEU A 8 -3.31 -18.00 6.29
CA LEU A 8 -2.60 -16.74 6.16
C LEU A 8 -2.12 -16.52 4.71
N GLN A 9 -1.60 -17.57 4.06
CA GLN A 9 -1.15 -17.52 2.67
C GLN A 9 -2.31 -17.21 1.71
N MET A 10 -3.47 -17.84 1.93
CA MET A 10 -4.69 -17.55 1.16
C MET A 10 -5.17 -16.12 1.40
N ALA A 11 -5.15 -15.63 2.63
CA ALA A 11 -5.55 -14.26 2.95
C ALA A 11 -4.64 -13.24 2.22
N PHE A 12 -3.32 -13.42 2.28
CA PHE A 12 -2.39 -12.55 1.55
C PHE A 12 -2.54 -12.65 0.03
N ALA A 13 -2.77 -13.84 -0.52
CA ALA A 13 -3.01 -14.03 -1.94
C ALA A 13 -4.32 -13.37 -2.40
N ALA A 14 -5.40 -13.50 -1.62
CA ALA A 14 -6.69 -12.87 -1.91
C ALA A 14 -6.59 -11.34 -1.85
N ILE A 15 -5.94 -10.80 -0.82
CA ILE A 15 -5.72 -9.36 -0.66
C ILE A 15 -4.81 -8.84 -1.79
N GLY A 16 -3.72 -9.54 -2.10
CA GLY A 16 -2.80 -9.17 -3.17
C GLY A 16 -3.46 -9.21 -4.54
N GLY A 17 -4.26 -10.24 -4.82
CA GLY A 17 -5.02 -10.37 -6.06
C GLY A 17 -6.08 -9.28 -6.22
N TRP A 18 -6.81 -8.97 -5.14
CA TRP A 18 -7.77 -7.86 -5.13
C TRP A 18 -7.09 -6.50 -5.35
N LEU A 19 -5.99 -6.24 -4.65
CA LEU A 19 -5.23 -4.99 -4.80
C LEU A 19 -4.64 -4.84 -6.20
N GLY A 20 -4.15 -5.93 -6.82
CA GLY A 20 -3.68 -5.92 -8.19
C GLY A 20 -4.81 -5.60 -9.19
N TRP A 21 -6.00 -6.18 -9.01
CA TRP A 21 -7.15 -5.81 -9.83
C TRP A 21 -7.57 -4.34 -9.61
N PHE A 22 -7.57 -3.87 -8.37
CA PHE A 22 -8.04 -2.54 -7.99
C PHE A 22 -7.09 -1.39 -8.41
N LEU A 23 -5.78 -1.62 -8.36
CA LEU A 23 -4.77 -0.61 -8.70
C LEU A 23 -4.34 -0.66 -10.18
N GLY A 24 -4.76 -1.68 -10.91
CA GLY A 24 -4.43 -1.86 -12.32
C GLY A 24 -3.23 -2.76 -12.58
N GLY A 25 -2.80 -2.79 -13.84
CA GLY A 25 -1.69 -3.63 -14.28
C GLY A 25 -0.34 -3.28 -13.64
N TYR A 26 0.64 -4.17 -13.82
CA TYR A 26 2.05 -3.91 -13.50
C TYR A 26 2.66 -2.93 -14.49
N ASP A 27 2.26 -1.66 -14.41
CA ASP A 27 2.86 -0.58 -15.21
C ASP A 27 4.00 0.12 -14.45
N GLY A 28 4.78 0.91 -15.19
CA GLY A 28 5.90 1.66 -14.59
C GLY A 28 5.45 2.67 -13.53
N PHE A 29 4.21 3.15 -13.61
CA PHE A 29 3.65 4.11 -12.66
C PHE A 29 3.30 3.45 -11.31
N LEU A 30 2.73 2.25 -11.32
CA LEU A 30 2.45 1.46 -10.13
C LEU A 30 3.76 1.09 -9.41
N TYR A 31 4.80 0.70 -10.15
CA TYR A 31 6.13 0.47 -9.58
C TYR A 31 6.74 1.73 -8.95
N ALA A 32 6.63 2.88 -9.63
CA ALA A 32 7.10 4.15 -9.10
C ALA A 32 6.34 4.54 -7.82
N LEU A 33 5.02 4.36 -7.78
CA LEU A 33 4.20 4.62 -6.60
C LEU A 33 4.60 3.74 -5.41
N ILE A 34 4.74 2.43 -5.64
CA ILE A 34 5.19 1.50 -4.60
C ILE A 34 6.56 1.92 -4.06
N ALA A 35 7.50 2.29 -4.93
CA ALA A 35 8.81 2.77 -4.52
C ALA A 35 8.73 4.05 -3.66
N PHE A 36 7.92 5.03 -4.06
CA PHE A 36 7.69 6.25 -3.27
C PHE A 36 7.10 5.94 -1.89
N ILE A 37 6.17 5.01 -1.80
CA ILE A 37 5.52 4.59 -0.54
C ILE A 37 6.52 3.87 0.40
N VAL A 38 7.43 3.08 -0.15
CA VAL A 38 8.49 2.42 0.62
C VAL A 38 9.46 3.48 1.15
N VAL A 39 9.88 4.43 0.32
CA VAL A 39 10.80 5.51 0.70
C VAL A 39 10.18 6.43 1.76
N ASP A 40 8.91 6.85 1.61
CA ASP A 40 8.21 7.71 2.59
C ASP A 40 8.13 7.03 3.97
N TYR A 41 7.94 5.72 4.01
CA TYR A 41 7.95 4.95 5.26
C TYR A 41 9.32 4.85 5.89
N LEU A 42 10.35 4.55 5.09
CA LEU A 42 11.71 4.50 5.59
C LEU A 42 12.12 5.86 6.15
N MET A 43 11.79 6.96 5.48
CA MET A 43 12.01 8.31 5.98
C MET A 43 11.23 8.59 7.28
N GLY A 44 9.97 8.20 7.36
CA GLY A 44 9.15 8.35 8.57
C GLY A 44 9.70 7.56 9.76
N VAL A 45 10.14 6.32 9.52
CA VAL A 45 10.80 5.48 10.54
C VAL A 45 12.14 6.07 10.95
N MET A 46 12.96 6.55 10.00
CA MET A 46 14.24 7.20 10.30
C MET A 46 14.04 8.45 11.17
N CYS A 47 13.06 9.30 10.87
CA CYS A 47 12.74 10.46 11.72
C CYS A 47 12.33 10.03 13.13
N ALA A 48 11.46 9.02 13.26
CA ALA A 48 11.01 8.52 14.56
C ALA A 48 12.16 7.91 15.40
N VAL A 49 13.12 7.26 14.75
CA VAL A 49 14.33 6.72 15.40
C VAL A 49 15.25 7.87 15.87
N LEU A 50 15.43 8.91 15.06
CA LEU A 50 16.24 10.08 15.41
C LEU A 50 15.64 10.87 16.58
N GLU A 51 14.32 10.99 16.67
CA GLU A 51 13.61 11.60 17.80
C GLU A 51 13.58 10.70 19.06
N LYS A 52 14.10 9.46 18.99
CA LYS A 52 14.05 8.44 20.07
C LYS A 52 12.65 8.16 20.62
N HIS A 53 11.61 8.56 19.90
CA HIS A 53 10.21 8.38 20.28
C HIS A 53 9.58 7.37 19.31
N LEU A 54 9.86 6.09 19.54
CA LEU A 54 9.19 4.98 18.85
C LEU A 54 7.79 4.79 19.43
N SER A 55 6.92 5.78 19.17
CA SER A 55 5.50 5.67 19.52
C SER A 55 4.75 4.96 18.40
N SER A 56 3.98 3.94 18.77
CA SER A 56 3.06 3.24 17.86
C SER A 56 2.07 4.19 17.17
N ASP A 57 1.77 5.36 17.76
CA ASP A 57 0.99 6.41 17.13
C ASP A 57 1.61 6.94 15.82
N VAL A 58 2.94 7.06 15.77
CA VAL A 58 3.65 7.52 14.57
C VAL A 58 3.54 6.48 13.46
N GLY A 59 3.69 5.20 13.81
CA GLY A 59 3.51 4.08 12.89
C GLY A 59 2.07 3.98 12.36
N ALA A 60 1.07 4.09 13.23
CA ALA A 60 -0.34 4.07 12.86
C ALA A 60 -0.69 5.23 11.92
N ARG A 61 -0.19 6.44 12.21
CA ARG A 61 -0.37 7.62 11.34
C ARG A 61 0.30 7.43 9.97
N GLY A 62 1.46 6.78 9.93
CA GLY A 62 2.14 6.41 8.69
C GLY A 62 1.34 5.42 7.84
N ILE A 63 0.81 4.35 8.45
CA ILE A 63 -0.06 3.37 7.76
C ILE A 63 -1.32 4.05 7.24
N PHE A 64 -1.97 4.90 8.04
CA PHE A 64 -3.17 5.63 7.64
C PHE A 64 -2.92 6.49 6.39
N LYS A 65 -1.82 7.25 6.36
CA LYS A 65 -1.46 8.08 5.20
C LYS A 65 -1.28 7.25 3.93
N LYS A 66 -0.67 6.07 4.04
CA LYS A 66 -0.50 5.14 2.90
C LYS A 66 -1.81 4.58 2.39
N VAL A 67 -2.73 4.20 3.29
CA VAL A 67 -4.06 3.73 2.91
C VAL A 67 -4.78 4.80 2.10
N VAL A 68 -4.73 6.07 2.53
CA VAL A 68 -5.33 7.20 1.81
C VAL A 68 -4.72 7.37 0.41
N ILE A 69 -3.39 7.27 0.28
CA ILE A 69 -2.71 7.37 -1.02
C ILE A 69 -3.15 6.22 -1.95
N PHE A 70 -3.20 4.98 -1.46
CA PHE A 70 -3.66 3.83 -2.25
C PHE A 70 -5.12 3.95 -2.67
N SER A 71 -5.99 4.45 -1.78
CA SER A 71 -7.40 4.69 -2.12
C SER A 71 -7.55 5.75 -3.20
N LEU A 72 -6.81 6.87 -3.11
CA LEU A 72 -6.84 7.92 -4.13
C LEU A 72 -6.34 7.43 -5.49
N VAL A 73 -5.23 6.69 -5.51
CA VAL A 73 -4.70 6.13 -6.76
C VAL A 73 -5.65 5.10 -7.36
N GLY A 74 -6.20 4.19 -6.56
CA GLY A 74 -7.14 3.19 -7.07
C GLY A 74 -8.43 3.84 -7.61
N VAL A 75 -8.95 4.88 -6.95
CA VAL A 75 -10.09 5.65 -7.48
C VAL A 75 -9.73 6.35 -8.78
N ALA A 76 -8.56 6.99 -8.86
CA ALA A 76 -8.10 7.63 -10.10
C ALA A 76 -7.95 6.61 -11.24
N HIS A 77 -7.39 5.43 -10.96
CA HIS A 77 -7.24 4.35 -11.94
C HIS A 77 -8.59 3.82 -12.43
N ILE A 78 -9.57 3.61 -11.53
CA ILE A 78 -10.92 3.17 -11.91
C ILE A 78 -11.61 4.22 -12.78
N ILE A 79 -11.48 5.50 -12.43
CA ILE A 79 -12.03 6.61 -13.23
C ILE A 79 -11.36 6.63 -14.61
N ASP A 80 -10.05 6.51 -14.66
CA ASP A 80 -9.30 6.51 -15.92
C ASP A 80 -9.70 5.32 -16.79
N GLN A 81 -9.82 4.11 -16.25
CA GLN A 81 -10.21 2.93 -17.03
C GLN A 81 -11.68 2.84 -17.41
N ASN A 82 -12.61 3.36 -16.60
CA ASN A 82 -14.05 3.14 -16.81
C ASN A 82 -14.80 4.40 -17.28
N ILE A 83 -14.19 5.58 -17.19
CA ILE A 83 -14.85 6.87 -17.50
C ILE A 83 -14.10 7.65 -18.58
N ILE A 84 -12.76 7.68 -18.53
CA ILE A 84 -11.95 8.54 -19.41
C ILE A 84 -11.31 7.75 -20.57
N GLY A 85 -10.88 6.51 -20.31
CA GLY A 85 -10.30 5.62 -21.29
C GLY A 85 -11.37 5.09 -22.24
N ASP A 86 -11.12 5.24 -23.54
CA ASP A 86 -11.93 4.67 -24.63
C ASP A 86 -12.04 3.13 -24.54
#